data_AF-A0A7R9CR70-F1
#
_entry.id   AF-A0A7R9CR70-F1
#
_cell.length_a   1.000
_cell.length_b   1.000
_cell.length_c   1.000
_cell.angle_alpha   90.00
_cell.angle_beta   90.00
_cell.angle_gamma   90.00
#
_symmetry.space_group_name_H-M   'P 1'
#
loop_
_entity.id
_entity.type
_entity.pdbx_description
1 polymer ?
#
loop_
_entity_poly.entity_id
_entity_poly.type
_entity_poly.pdbx_seq_one_letter_code
_entity_poly.pdbx_strand_id
1 'polypeptide(L)'
;VSNQTTTDVATPGKVGNLTTREVTATSLNISWLPTTHQACITGYTVCWDSKCTNIRDQHYLIQALLPCTEYSVWVAAVADTSSSDSVDIKSTTSVAVPGPVIDLQAANTTSQTVDMMWTQPRTNWTCVKEYKVCWKDAPHTPVTPVIIAVIVILTAGISATVLYMHCKGILLWPPNKHLDPGVRPPPIPLKTFDGQCRQLLDTPSRLSNEYQLLATLCSDISTTQPSLVGQQIDNRKKNRYVNIIPYDATRVKLDIIGGDYATDYINASFIKGYTGEEEYIATQGPKEETCRDHDARDPRRRHVEIMMLGLFQGYTGEEEYIATQGPKEETCRDHDARFGYTGEEEYIATQGPKEETCADFWRMVYQHNVKLIVMVTQFEEQNKMKCHRYFPPLRENLVIGDFVVRCTTELSFPMYTDRTLVIHKNGRKKSVKHLHFQEWPDFGCPENTHSMLQFCSTMRQHIEDDAGLTVVHCSAGVGRTGTLIALDILLQHIKENKKIDIFNTVYQLRQQRTNMVQTETDSSTCLIDCRQSITQIHLLVLPQDNMNYNQYFQLQYKYIYQCLLEALQDAAFIHPGKLSSPAQSPEPIYENMLGHSPYEKLVKGDTRGKYSFNTNSSIL
;
A
#
# COMPACT_ATOMS: atom_id res chain seq x y z
N VAL A 1 -18.02 -45.82 79.67
CA VAL A 1 -16.77 -45.86 78.88
C VAL A 1 -17.16 -45.66 77.42
N SER A 2 -16.99 -44.46 76.88
CA SER A 2 -17.15 -44.25 75.42
C SER A 2 -15.80 -44.53 74.77
N ASN A 3 -15.72 -45.59 73.98
CA ASN A 3 -14.54 -45.89 73.18
C ASN A 3 -14.69 -45.14 71.85
N GLN A 4 -13.81 -44.17 71.60
CA GLN A 4 -13.71 -43.54 70.29
C GLN A 4 -12.64 -44.30 69.49
N THR A 5 -13.06 -44.90 68.39
CA THR A 5 -12.18 -45.53 67.40
C THR A 5 -12.29 -44.76 66.10
N THR A 6 -11.17 -44.25 65.61
CA THR A 6 -11.01 -43.68 64.27
C THR A 6 -10.75 -44.78 63.25
N THR A 7 -11.38 -44.69 62.08
CA THR A 7 -11.11 -45.58 60.94
C THR A 7 -9.71 -45.34 60.38
N ASP A 8 -9.10 -46.35 59.75
CA ASP A 8 -7.79 -46.24 59.11
C ASP A 8 -7.75 -45.12 58.05
N VAL A 9 -6.60 -44.46 57.91
CA VAL A 9 -6.39 -43.38 56.93
C VAL A 9 -6.45 -43.97 55.52
N ALA A 10 -7.49 -43.63 54.76
CA ALA A 10 -7.63 -44.06 53.37
C ALA A 10 -6.61 -43.33 52.49
N THR A 11 -5.99 -44.05 51.55
CA THR A 11 -5.10 -43.47 50.54
C THR A 11 -5.89 -42.44 49.69
N PRO A 12 -5.43 -41.19 49.57
CA PRO A 12 -6.10 -40.18 48.74
C PRO A 12 -6.18 -40.60 47.28
N GLY A 13 -7.29 -40.26 46.61
CA GLY A 13 -7.41 -40.41 45.16
C GLY A 13 -6.56 -39.39 44.38
N LYS A 14 -6.48 -39.55 43.05
CA LYS A 14 -5.79 -38.59 42.17
C LYS A 14 -6.49 -37.23 42.18
N VAL A 15 -5.73 -36.14 42.04
CA VAL A 15 -6.30 -34.80 41.88
C VAL A 15 -7.15 -34.69 40.61
N GLY A 16 -8.23 -33.92 40.66
CA GLY A 16 -9.13 -33.75 39.53
C GLY A 16 -8.77 -32.53 38.67
N ASN A 17 -8.97 -32.61 37.36
CA ASN A 17 -8.95 -31.45 36.45
C ASN A 17 -7.77 -30.48 36.65
N LEU A 18 -6.54 -31.02 36.62
CA LEU A 18 -5.32 -30.21 36.66
C LEU A 18 -5.24 -29.33 35.40
N THR A 19 -5.22 -28.02 35.58
CA THR A 19 -5.25 -27.03 34.49
C THR A 19 -4.31 -25.86 34.76
N THR A 20 -3.80 -25.27 33.69
CA THR A 20 -2.97 -24.05 33.73
C THR A 20 -3.84 -22.87 33.28
N ARG A 21 -3.94 -21.81 34.10
CA ARG A 21 -4.88 -20.68 33.85
C ARG A 21 -4.19 -19.38 33.48
N GLU A 22 -2.93 -19.17 33.88
CA GLU A 22 -2.16 -17.97 33.56
C GLU A 22 -0.71 -18.36 33.23
N VAL A 23 -0.34 -18.16 31.97
CA VAL A 23 1.00 -18.46 31.45
C VAL A 23 1.68 -17.14 31.12
N THR A 24 2.84 -16.90 31.71
CA THR A 24 3.70 -15.77 31.34
C THR A 24 5.01 -16.28 30.73
N ALA A 25 5.90 -15.36 30.37
CA ALA A 25 7.25 -15.70 29.93
C ALA A 25 8.09 -16.43 31.00
N THR A 26 7.77 -16.27 32.30
CA THR A 26 8.61 -16.83 33.39
C THR A 26 7.81 -17.49 34.51
N SER A 27 6.50 -17.67 34.33
CA SER A 27 5.64 -18.29 35.34
C SER A 27 4.49 -19.09 34.76
N LEU A 28 4.07 -20.11 35.52
CA LEU A 28 2.89 -20.93 35.25
C LEU A 28 2.01 -20.97 36.50
N ASN A 29 0.76 -20.53 36.37
CA ASN A 29 -0.25 -20.65 37.41
C ASN A 29 -1.11 -21.91 37.18
N ILE A 30 -0.93 -22.91 38.05
CA ILE A 30 -1.61 -24.21 37.96
C ILE A 30 -2.71 -24.31 39.02
N SER A 31 -3.79 -25.01 38.69
CA SER A 31 -4.91 -25.25 39.61
C SER A 31 -5.52 -26.62 39.38
N TRP A 32 -6.05 -27.24 40.43
CA TRP A 32 -6.74 -28.54 40.36
C TRP A 32 -7.94 -28.58 41.30
N LEU A 33 -8.80 -29.56 41.08
CA LEU A 33 -9.92 -29.89 41.94
C LEU A 33 -9.52 -30.94 42.98
N PRO A 34 -10.09 -30.89 44.20
CA PRO A 34 -9.86 -31.90 45.22
C PRO A 34 -10.35 -33.28 44.78
N THR A 35 -9.76 -34.31 45.36
CA THR A 35 -10.11 -35.72 45.09
C THR A 35 -11.22 -36.24 46.02
N THR A 36 -11.65 -37.49 45.82
CA THR A 36 -12.54 -38.20 46.74
C THR A 36 -11.82 -38.44 48.09
N HIS A 37 -12.56 -38.36 49.21
CA HIS A 37 -12.02 -38.43 50.59
C HIS A 37 -11.18 -37.21 51.03
N GLN A 38 -11.70 -36.02 50.77
CA GLN A 38 -11.08 -34.73 51.10
C GLN A 38 -10.72 -34.54 52.60
N ALA A 39 -11.40 -35.26 53.50
CA ALA A 39 -11.16 -35.20 54.95
C ALA A 39 -9.79 -35.77 55.40
N CYS A 40 -9.13 -36.56 54.55
CA CYS A 40 -7.84 -37.19 54.85
C CYS A 40 -6.64 -36.48 54.19
N ILE A 41 -6.87 -35.43 53.41
CA ILE A 41 -5.81 -34.72 52.69
C ILE A 41 -5.17 -33.68 53.62
N THR A 42 -3.87 -33.79 53.83
CA THR A 42 -3.08 -32.86 54.64
C THR A 42 -2.27 -31.87 53.80
N GLY A 43 -2.13 -32.14 52.49
CA GLY A 43 -1.56 -31.22 51.51
C GLY A 43 -1.44 -31.83 50.11
N TYR A 44 -0.72 -31.13 49.23
CA TYR A 44 -0.41 -31.53 47.87
C TYR A 44 1.07 -31.36 47.60
N THR A 45 1.67 -32.30 46.88
CA THR A 45 3.03 -32.19 46.34
C THR A 45 2.93 -31.78 44.87
N VAL A 46 3.50 -30.62 44.54
CA VAL A 46 3.62 -30.10 43.17
C VAL A 46 5.06 -30.22 42.72
N CYS A 47 5.30 -30.81 41.56
CA CYS A 47 6.64 -30.99 41.02
C CYS A 47 6.74 -30.52 39.56
N TRP A 48 7.90 -29.95 39.20
CA TRP A 48 8.27 -29.55 37.85
C TRP A 48 9.79 -29.63 37.71
N ASP A 49 10.29 -30.14 36.58
CA ASP A 49 11.73 -30.16 36.24
C ASP A 49 12.64 -30.62 37.40
N SER A 50 12.29 -31.77 38.00
CA SER A 50 12.96 -32.39 39.16
C SER A 50 12.90 -31.61 40.50
N LYS A 51 12.20 -30.48 40.56
CA LYS A 51 11.91 -29.73 41.80
C LYS A 51 10.52 -30.08 42.30
N CYS A 52 10.34 -30.19 43.61
CA CYS A 52 9.06 -30.47 44.24
C CYS A 52 8.83 -29.54 45.43
N THR A 53 7.58 -29.18 45.67
CA THR A 53 7.15 -28.38 46.82
C THR A 53 5.84 -28.91 47.39
N ASN A 54 5.68 -28.81 48.70
CA ASN A 54 4.47 -29.22 49.40
C ASN A 54 3.65 -27.99 49.80
N ILE A 55 2.38 -27.98 49.45
CA ILE A 55 1.46 -26.88 49.72
C ILE A 55 0.13 -27.41 50.27
N ARG A 56 -0.72 -26.51 50.78
CA ARG A 56 -2.08 -26.85 51.22
C ARG A 56 -3.17 -26.32 50.29
N ASP A 57 -2.83 -25.31 49.48
CA ASP A 57 -3.75 -24.72 48.52
C ASP A 57 -3.97 -25.62 47.30
N GLN A 58 -5.07 -25.38 46.59
CA GLN A 58 -5.46 -26.10 45.37
C GLN A 58 -4.96 -25.42 44.08
N HIS A 59 -4.04 -24.48 44.23
CA HIS A 59 -3.37 -23.77 43.15
C HIS A 59 -1.93 -23.44 43.56
N TYR A 60 -1.07 -23.27 42.57
CA TYR A 60 0.32 -22.90 42.80
C TYR A 60 0.87 -22.07 41.65
N LEU A 61 1.59 -21.00 41.99
CA LEU A 61 2.29 -20.19 41.01
C LEU A 61 3.76 -20.62 40.95
N ILE A 62 4.14 -21.29 39.87
CA ILE A 62 5.53 -21.62 39.57
C ILE A 62 6.16 -20.37 38.94
N GLN A 63 7.23 -19.86 39.54
CA GLN A 63 7.95 -18.66 39.06
C GLN A 63 9.40 -18.99 38.69
N ALA A 64 10.09 -18.03 38.07
CA ALA A 64 11.48 -18.15 37.63
C ALA A 64 11.72 -19.28 36.61
N LEU A 65 10.75 -19.48 35.71
CA LEU A 65 10.85 -20.38 34.57
C LEU A 65 11.56 -19.70 33.39
N LEU A 66 12.13 -20.51 32.51
CA LEU A 66 12.71 -20.05 31.26
C LEU A 66 11.60 -19.81 30.22
N PRO A 67 11.62 -18.70 29.47
CA PRO A 67 10.64 -18.44 28.41
C PRO A 67 10.77 -19.44 27.27
N CYS A 68 9.72 -19.59 26.46
CA CYS A 68 9.65 -20.55 25.35
C CYS A 68 10.01 -22.01 25.70
N THR A 69 9.91 -22.42 26.96
CA THR A 69 10.29 -23.77 27.43
C THR A 69 9.05 -24.57 27.81
N GLU A 70 8.95 -25.82 27.35
CA GLU A 70 7.89 -26.75 27.76
C GLU A 70 8.25 -27.36 29.12
N TYR A 71 7.36 -27.22 30.09
CA TYR A 71 7.48 -27.82 31.42
C TYR A 71 6.43 -28.92 31.60
N SER A 72 6.87 -30.08 32.10
CA SER A 72 5.97 -31.11 32.63
C SER A 72 5.79 -30.88 34.13
N VAL A 73 4.55 -30.67 34.55
CA VAL A 73 4.18 -30.39 35.92
C VAL A 73 3.25 -31.49 36.41
N TRP A 74 3.53 -32.08 37.57
CA TRP A 74 2.65 -33.09 38.15
C TRP A 74 2.32 -32.81 39.60
N VAL A 75 1.11 -33.23 40.00
CA VAL A 75 0.55 -32.98 41.33
C VAL A 75 0.03 -34.28 41.94
N ALA A 76 0.36 -34.51 43.20
CA ALA A 76 -0.15 -35.63 44.01
C ALA A 76 -0.78 -35.11 45.32
N ALA A 77 -1.85 -35.75 45.78
CA ALA A 77 -2.47 -35.46 47.07
C ALA A 77 -1.78 -36.26 48.17
N VAL A 78 -1.52 -35.64 49.32
CA VAL A 78 -0.79 -36.24 50.44
C VAL A 78 -1.71 -36.34 51.66
N ALA A 79 -1.69 -37.51 52.30
CA ALA A 79 -2.27 -37.78 53.62
C ALA A 79 -1.13 -38.09 54.62
N ASP A 80 -1.47 -38.21 55.90
CA ASP A 80 -0.50 -38.40 57.00
C ASP A 80 0.48 -39.57 56.78
N THR A 81 0.04 -40.64 56.12
CA THR A 81 0.83 -41.87 55.94
C THR A 81 0.96 -42.32 54.49
N SER A 82 0.39 -41.60 53.52
CA SER A 82 0.36 -42.04 52.12
C SER A 82 0.19 -40.89 51.12
N SER A 83 0.57 -41.12 49.85
CA SER A 83 0.35 -40.19 48.74
C SER A 83 -0.49 -40.87 47.67
N SER A 84 -1.30 -40.08 46.95
CA SER A 84 -1.94 -40.53 45.72
C SER A 84 -0.91 -40.72 44.60
N ASP A 85 -1.31 -41.40 43.52
CA ASP A 85 -0.65 -41.25 42.22
C ASP A 85 -0.67 -39.79 41.77
N SER A 86 0.35 -39.37 41.02
CA SER A 86 0.41 -38.05 40.42
C SER A 86 -0.42 -37.94 39.14
N VAL A 87 -0.85 -36.72 38.83
CA VAL A 87 -1.43 -36.33 37.53
C VAL A 87 -0.53 -35.28 36.91
N ASP A 88 -0.15 -35.45 35.64
CA ASP A 88 0.73 -34.54 34.91
C ASP A 88 0.01 -33.68 33.87
N ILE A 89 0.57 -32.50 33.61
CA ILE A 89 0.21 -31.60 32.52
C ILE A 89 1.49 -31.03 31.91
N LYS A 90 1.49 -30.87 30.58
CA LYS A 90 2.53 -30.13 29.87
C LYS A 90 2.06 -28.70 29.61
N SER A 91 2.93 -27.73 29.86
CA SER A 91 2.64 -26.31 29.62
C SER A 91 3.89 -25.57 29.17
N THR A 92 3.74 -24.74 28.14
CA THR A 92 4.85 -23.98 27.55
C THR A 92 4.73 -22.52 27.93
N THR A 93 5.78 -21.95 28.53
CA THR A 93 5.86 -20.51 28.87
C THR A 93 5.76 -19.62 27.62
N SER A 94 5.21 -18.41 27.76
CA SER A 94 5.03 -17.47 26.65
C SER A 94 6.35 -16.98 26.04
N VAL A 95 6.24 -16.36 24.86
CA VAL A 95 7.39 -15.85 24.10
C VAL A 95 8.02 -14.63 24.78
N ALA A 96 9.35 -14.57 24.81
CA ALA A 96 10.14 -13.41 25.23
C ALA A 96 11.18 -13.04 24.16
N VAL A 97 11.51 -11.75 24.06
CA VAL A 97 12.47 -11.25 23.06
C VAL A 97 13.88 -11.78 23.38
N PRO A 98 14.56 -12.49 22.46
CA PRO A 98 15.94 -12.93 22.64
C PRO A 98 16.91 -11.76 22.78
N GLY A 99 17.96 -11.92 23.60
CA GLY A 99 19.05 -10.95 23.69
C GLY A 99 19.94 -10.89 22.44
N PRO A 100 20.91 -9.97 22.42
CA PRO A 100 21.93 -9.95 21.37
C PRO A 100 22.80 -11.22 21.41
N VAL A 101 23.24 -11.67 20.24
CA VAL A 101 24.27 -12.72 20.13
C VAL A 101 25.57 -12.25 20.77
N ILE A 102 26.32 -13.18 21.34
CA ILE A 102 27.60 -12.91 22.01
C ILE A 102 28.75 -13.50 21.21
N ASP A 103 29.95 -12.97 21.39
CA ASP A 103 31.19 -13.49 20.77
C ASP A 103 31.13 -13.62 19.24
N LEU A 104 30.50 -12.66 18.55
CA LEU A 104 30.49 -12.62 17.09
C LEU A 104 31.91 -12.41 16.54
N GLN A 105 32.41 -13.40 15.81
CA GLN A 105 33.75 -13.41 15.23
C GLN A 105 33.71 -13.93 13.79
N ALA A 106 34.59 -13.39 12.95
CA ALA A 106 34.86 -13.98 11.64
C ALA A 106 35.84 -15.16 11.82
N ALA A 107 35.44 -16.35 11.38
CA ALA A 107 36.27 -17.53 11.21
C ALA A 107 36.86 -17.57 9.79
N ASN A 108 37.57 -18.65 9.44
CA ASN A 108 38.17 -18.97 8.13
C ASN A 108 37.82 -18.03 6.96
N THR A 109 38.48 -16.87 6.90
CA THR A 109 38.27 -15.89 5.83
C THR A 109 39.11 -16.26 4.62
N THR A 110 38.50 -16.29 3.44
CA THR A 110 39.20 -16.37 2.14
C THR A 110 39.05 -15.06 1.38
N SER A 111 39.59 -15.00 0.15
CA SER A 111 39.37 -13.86 -0.75
C SER A 111 37.93 -13.71 -1.25
N GLN A 112 37.07 -14.73 -1.03
CA GLN A 112 35.69 -14.74 -1.53
C GLN A 112 34.64 -15.10 -0.46
N THR A 113 35.07 -15.53 0.73
CA THR A 113 34.18 -16.03 1.78
C THR A 113 34.62 -15.53 3.15
N VAL A 114 33.65 -15.23 4.00
CA VAL A 114 33.86 -14.92 5.42
C VAL A 114 32.91 -15.81 6.21
N ASP A 115 33.47 -16.77 6.92
CA ASP A 115 32.70 -17.59 7.86
C ASP A 115 32.47 -16.77 9.13
N MET A 116 31.26 -16.81 9.70
CA MET A 116 30.93 -16.11 10.94
C MET A 116 30.50 -17.10 12.00
N MET A 117 31.05 -16.95 13.20
CA MET A 117 30.70 -17.73 14.38
C MET A 117 30.26 -16.79 15.48
N TRP A 118 29.22 -17.17 16.24
CA TRP A 118 28.79 -16.47 17.44
C TRP A 118 28.26 -17.47 18.44
N THR A 119 28.23 -17.05 19.70
CA THR A 119 27.57 -17.77 20.78
C THR A 119 26.13 -17.26 20.91
N GLN A 120 25.21 -18.17 21.25
CA GLN A 120 23.80 -17.83 21.49
C GLN A 120 23.65 -16.76 22.59
N PRO A 121 22.57 -15.95 22.58
CA PRO A 121 22.36 -14.88 23.56
C PRO A 121 22.43 -15.35 25.03
N ARG A 122 22.76 -14.45 25.96
CA ARG A 122 22.68 -14.76 27.40
C ARG A 122 21.26 -14.68 27.95
N THR A 123 20.42 -13.83 27.37
CA THR A 123 19.03 -13.60 27.79
C THR A 123 18.06 -14.23 26.80
N ASN A 124 17.06 -14.95 27.32
CA ASN A 124 15.95 -15.55 26.56
C ASN A 124 16.41 -16.41 25.35
N TRP A 125 17.54 -17.10 25.47
CA TRP A 125 18.13 -17.92 24.40
C TRP A 125 17.25 -19.10 23.97
N THR A 126 16.42 -19.60 24.88
CA THR A 126 15.41 -20.64 24.63
C THR A 126 14.35 -20.21 23.61
N CYS A 127 14.18 -18.91 23.38
CA CYS A 127 13.25 -18.36 22.40
C CYS A 127 13.87 -18.17 21.01
N VAL A 128 15.15 -18.45 20.81
CA VAL A 128 15.82 -18.30 19.52
C VAL A 128 15.43 -19.46 18.59
N LYS A 129 14.79 -19.13 17.46
CA LYS A 129 14.47 -20.11 16.39
C LYS A 129 15.45 -20.05 15.22
N GLU A 130 15.88 -18.85 14.86
CA GLU A 130 16.76 -18.58 13.72
C GLU A 130 17.59 -17.32 13.97
N TYR A 131 18.70 -17.17 13.22
CA TYR A 131 19.57 -16.01 13.28
C TYR A 131 19.56 -15.28 11.93
N LYS A 132 19.37 -13.95 11.97
CA LYS A 132 19.51 -13.09 10.79
C LYS A 132 20.94 -12.55 10.73
N VAL A 133 21.60 -12.74 9.59
CA VAL A 133 22.98 -12.28 9.34
C VAL A 133 22.95 -11.06 8.42
N CYS A 134 23.70 -10.01 8.76
CA CYS A 134 23.82 -8.78 7.96
C CYS A 134 25.29 -8.34 7.92
N TRP A 135 25.78 -7.90 6.77
CA TRP A 135 27.15 -7.39 6.60
C TRP A 135 27.16 -6.05 5.85
N LYS A 136 28.28 -5.34 5.96
CA LYS A 136 28.55 -4.07 5.26
C LYS A 136 30.03 -4.05 4.87
N ASP A 137 30.33 -3.61 3.65
CA ASP A 137 31.71 -3.43 3.22
C ASP A 137 32.39 -2.34 4.06
N ALA A 138 33.61 -2.63 4.54
CA ALA A 138 34.42 -1.61 5.19
C ALA A 138 34.73 -0.51 4.17
N PRO A 139 34.65 0.78 4.54
CA PRO A 139 35.11 1.84 3.66
C PRO A 139 36.57 1.58 3.31
N HIS A 140 36.88 1.51 2.01
CA HIS A 140 38.27 1.42 1.56
C HIS A 140 39.06 2.56 2.20
N THR A 141 39.96 2.26 3.13
CA THR A 141 40.98 3.23 3.55
C THR A 141 41.92 3.36 2.37
N PRO A 142 41.93 4.50 1.66
CA PRO A 142 42.87 4.65 0.57
C PRO A 142 44.27 4.80 1.17
N VAL A 143 45.29 4.27 0.52
CA VAL A 143 46.70 4.49 0.87
C VAL A 143 47.01 5.99 0.74
N THR A 144 46.82 6.75 1.83
CA THR A 144 46.64 8.21 1.79
C THR A 144 47.38 8.96 2.89
N PRO A 145 48.71 9.01 2.83
CA PRO A 145 49.35 10.31 3.06
C PRO A 145 50.18 10.78 1.87
N VAL A 146 50.89 9.86 1.20
CA VAL A 146 51.82 10.19 0.12
C VAL A 146 51.07 10.52 -1.17
N ILE A 147 50.04 9.74 -1.50
CA ILE A 147 49.22 9.98 -2.69
C ILE A 147 48.39 11.25 -2.52
N ILE A 148 47.89 11.56 -1.32
CA ILE A 148 47.21 12.84 -1.04
C ILE A 148 48.18 14.00 -1.19
N ALA A 149 49.39 13.92 -0.65
CA ALA A 149 50.36 15.00 -0.80
C ALA A 149 50.69 15.28 -2.28
N VAL A 150 50.88 14.22 -3.08
CA VAL A 150 51.14 14.34 -4.52
C VAL A 150 49.91 14.88 -5.26
N ILE A 151 48.71 14.39 -4.96
CA ILE A 151 47.45 14.88 -5.56
C ILE A 151 47.19 16.33 -5.16
N VAL A 152 47.44 16.73 -3.91
CA VAL A 152 47.26 18.12 -3.43
C VAL A 152 48.25 19.05 -4.14
N ILE A 153 49.50 18.65 -4.34
CA ILE A 153 50.49 19.43 -5.09
C ILE A 153 50.09 19.55 -6.57
N LEU A 154 49.68 18.45 -7.20
CA LEU A 154 49.26 18.44 -8.60
C LEU A 154 47.96 19.23 -8.80
N THR A 155 46.98 19.08 -7.92
CA THR A 155 45.71 19.82 -7.98
C THR A 155 45.89 21.30 -7.66
N ALA A 156 46.79 21.67 -6.76
CA ALA A 156 47.16 23.07 -6.52
C ALA A 156 47.83 23.69 -7.75
N GLY A 157 48.75 22.96 -8.39
CA GLY A 157 49.39 23.39 -9.64
C GLY A 157 48.40 23.54 -10.78
N ILE A 158 47.46 22.59 -10.94
CA ILE A 158 46.41 22.66 -11.96
C ILE A 158 45.45 23.82 -11.65
N SER A 159 45.05 24.01 -10.38
CA SER A 159 44.14 25.08 -9.97
C SER A 159 44.75 26.47 -10.15
N ALA A 160 46.03 26.65 -9.80
CA ALA A 160 46.75 27.89 -10.07
C ALA A 160 46.86 28.17 -11.57
N THR A 161 47.08 27.14 -12.39
CA THR A 161 47.14 27.26 -13.85
C THR A 161 45.78 27.62 -14.44
N VAL A 162 44.71 26.96 -14.00
CA VAL A 162 43.31 27.24 -14.41
C VAL A 162 42.88 28.64 -13.97
N LEU A 163 43.25 29.07 -12.76
CA LEU A 163 42.98 30.41 -12.26
C LEU A 163 43.77 31.47 -13.04
N TYR A 164 45.03 31.20 -13.37
CA TYR A 164 45.84 32.07 -14.22
C TYR A 164 45.25 32.20 -15.64
N MET A 165 44.81 31.08 -16.23
CA MET A 165 44.12 31.07 -17.53
C MET A 165 42.76 31.76 -17.48
N HIS A 166 42.04 31.68 -16.36
CA HIS A 166 40.78 32.39 -16.15
C HIS A 166 40.99 33.90 -15.98
N CYS A 167 41.95 34.33 -15.15
CA CYS A 167 42.32 35.75 -15.01
C CYS A 167 42.84 36.37 -16.31
N LYS A 168 43.37 35.55 -17.23
CA LYS A 168 43.77 35.94 -18.60
C LYS A 168 42.64 35.82 -19.63
N GLY A 169 41.44 35.38 -19.24
CA GLY A 169 40.26 35.29 -20.10
C GLY A 169 40.26 34.13 -21.11
N ILE A 170 41.10 33.11 -20.91
CA ILE A 170 41.31 32.01 -21.87
C ILE A 170 40.36 30.82 -21.61
N LEU A 171 39.81 30.67 -20.39
CA LEU A 171 38.95 29.53 -20.01
C LEU A 171 37.59 30.02 -19.50
N LEU A 172 36.51 29.66 -20.20
CA LEU A 172 35.11 29.86 -19.75
C LEU A 172 34.58 28.53 -19.16
N TRP A 173 34.12 28.55 -17.91
CA TRP A 173 33.45 27.39 -17.31
C TRP A 173 32.07 27.15 -17.96
N PRO A 174 31.65 25.90 -18.18
CA PRO A 174 30.24 25.63 -18.45
C PRO A 174 29.43 25.93 -17.17
N PRO A 175 28.22 26.50 -17.29
CA PRO A 175 27.45 26.86 -16.12
C PRO A 175 27.02 25.60 -15.36
N ASN A 176 27.45 25.53 -14.09
CA ASN A 176 26.99 24.55 -13.12
C ASN A 176 25.50 24.81 -12.85
N LYS A 177 24.60 24.04 -13.46
CA LYS A 177 23.18 24.03 -13.10
C LYS A 177 23.01 23.19 -11.83
N HIS A 178 23.38 23.77 -10.68
CA HIS A 178 22.75 23.35 -9.43
C HIS A 178 21.26 23.71 -9.56
N LEU A 179 20.39 22.70 -9.61
CA LEU A 179 18.95 22.90 -9.50
C LEU A 179 18.69 23.40 -8.07
N ASP A 180 18.15 24.61 -7.96
CA ASP A 180 17.71 25.20 -6.70
C ASP A 180 16.71 24.28 -6.00
N PRO A 181 16.85 23.99 -4.68
CA PRO A 181 15.99 23.07 -3.94
C PRO A 181 14.51 23.50 -3.84
N GLY A 182 14.14 24.68 -4.35
CA GLY A 182 12.76 25.18 -4.41
C GLY A 182 12.14 25.21 -5.82
N VAL A 183 12.87 24.82 -6.86
CA VAL A 183 12.38 24.91 -8.25
C VAL A 183 11.80 23.56 -8.68
N ARG A 184 10.52 23.56 -9.09
CA ARG A 184 9.87 22.37 -9.66
C ARG A 184 10.67 21.85 -10.86
N PRO A 185 10.93 20.53 -10.96
CA PRO A 185 11.64 19.98 -12.11
C PRO A 185 10.85 20.26 -13.39
N PRO A 186 11.51 20.66 -14.49
CA PRO A 186 10.82 20.94 -15.74
C PRO A 186 10.40 19.65 -16.46
N PRO A 187 9.37 19.69 -17.32
CA PRO A 187 9.03 18.58 -18.20
C PRO A 187 10.22 18.12 -19.05
N ILE A 188 10.48 16.81 -19.07
CA ILE A 188 11.61 16.20 -19.77
C ILE A 188 11.21 15.86 -21.21
N PRO A 189 11.89 16.37 -22.25
CA PRO A 189 11.64 15.98 -23.63
C PRO A 189 11.90 14.49 -23.86
N LEU A 190 11.01 13.81 -24.62
CA LEU A 190 11.08 12.37 -24.87
C LEU A 190 12.45 11.92 -25.40
N LYS A 191 13.03 12.69 -26.34
CA LYS A 191 14.35 12.42 -26.95
C LYS A 191 15.49 12.34 -25.93
N THR A 192 15.38 13.07 -24.82
CA THR A 192 16.40 13.14 -23.78
C THR A 192 15.99 12.40 -22.50
N PHE A 193 14.79 11.82 -22.49
CA PHE A 193 14.19 11.22 -21.29
C PHE A 193 15.02 10.05 -20.78
N ASP A 194 15.37 9.12 -21.67
CA ASP A 194 16.14 7.93 -21.36
C ASP A 194 17.44 8.25 -20.59
N GLY A 195 18.26 9.19 -21.11
CA GLY A 195 19.50 9.59 -20.46
C GLY A 195 19.30 10.34 -19.13
N GLN A 196 18.33 11.27 -19.07
CA GLN A 196 18.05 12.03 -17.84
C GLN A 196 17.44 11.15 -16.75
N CYS A 197 16.57 10.22 -17.12
CA CYS A 197 15.93 9.26 -16.23
C CYS A 197 16.96 8.32 -15.62
N ARG A 198 17.87 7.72 -16.43
CA ARG A 198 18.95 6.88 -15.89
C ARG A 198 19.84 7.65 -14.92
N GLN A 199 20.25 8.88 -15.28
CA GLN A 199 21.05 9.72 -14.39
C GLN A 199 20.33 10.01 -13.06
N LEU A 200 19.01 10.21 -13.08
CA LEU A 200 18.21 10.45 -11.88
C LEU A 200 18.09 9.19 -11.02
N LEU A 201 17.85 8.03 -11.65
CA LEU A 201 17.77 6.73 -10.98
C LEU A 201 19.11 6.30 -10.36
N ASP A 202 20.23 6.65 -11.00
CA ASP A 202 21.59 6.43 -10.51
C ASP A 202 21.99 7.42 -9.41
N THR A 203 21.18 8.47 -9.17
CA THR A 203 21.40 9.47 -8.12
C THR A 203 20.25 9.46 -7.10
N PRO A 204 20.19 8.49 -6.16
CA PRO A 204 19.09 8.35 -5.20
C PRO A 204 18.76 9.61 -4.40
N SER A 205 19.77 10.43 -4.09
CA SER A 205 19.58 11.70 -3.37
C SER A 205 18.78 12.73 -4.16
N ARG A 206 18.93 12.78 -5.50
CA ARG A 206 18.17 13.72 -6.35
C ARG A 206 16.71 13.34 -6.45
N LEU A 207 16.43 12.05 -6.69
CA LEU A 207 15.08 11.52 -6.65
C LEU A 207 14.47 11.76 -5.25
N SER A 208 15.28 11.52 -4.20
CA SER A 208 14.90 11.76 -2.81
C SER A 208 14.39 13.18 -2.60
N ASN A 209 15.17 14.16 -3.04
CA ASN A 209 14.86 15.57 -2.91
C ASN A 209 13.63 15.98 -3.74
N GLU A 210 13.48 15.42 -4.94
CA GLU A 210 12.33 15.71 -5.81
C GLU A 210 11.00 15.30 -5.15
N TYR A 211 10.91 14.09 -4.61
CA TYR A 211 9.68 13.65 -3.95
C TYR A 211 9.49 14.30 -2.55
N GLN A 212 10.57 14.70 -1.87
CA GLN A 212 10.44 15.54 -0.66
C GLN A 212 9.89 16.94 -0.99
N LEU A 213 10.30 17.53 -2.12
CA LEU A 213 9.73 18.78 -2.61
C LEU A 213 8.23 18.60 -2.88
N LEU A 214 7.82 17.49 -3.52
CA LEU A 214 6.41 17.15 -3.72
C LEU A 214 5.65 17.09 -2.39
N ALA A 215 6.19 16.43 -1.36
CA ALA A 215 5.57 16.38 -0.03
C ALA A 215 5.46 17.77 0.61
N THR A 216 6.47 18.62 0.43
CA THR A 216 6.49 19.99 0.96
C THR A 216 5.43 20.85 0.29
N LEU A 217 5.38 20.89 -1.05
CA LEU A 217 4.38 21.66 -1.79
C LEU A 217 2.95 21.16 -1.53
N CYS A 218 2.76 19.87 -1.31
CA CYS A 218 1.43 19.32 -1.02
C CYS A 218 0.98 19.52 0.43
N SER A 219 1.87 19.92 1.35
CA SER A 219 1.47 20.25 2.72
C SER A 219 0.53 21.46 2.77
N ASP A 220 0.73 22.43 1.89
CA ASP A 220 -0.13 23.61 1.73
C ASP A 220 -1.47 23.28 1.00
N ILE A 221 -1.50 22.22 0.21
CA ILE A 221 -2.76 21.75 -0.41
C ILE A 221 -3.69 21.23 0.69
N SER A 222 -3.14 20.48 1.65
CA SER A 222 -3.93 19.89 2.74
C SER A 222 -4.51 20.96 3.69
N THR A 223 -3.92 22.16 3.74
CA THR A 223 -4.45 23.29 4.50
C THR A 223 -5.47 24.11 3.71
N THR A 224 -5.38 24.11 2.37
CA THR A 224 -6.29 24.86 1.48
C THR A 224 -7.50 24.07 1.02
N GLN A 225 -7.43 22.74 0.98
CA GLN A 225 -8.56 21.87 0.62
C GLN A 225 -9.13 21.13 1.85
N PRO A 226 -10.35 21.49 2.30
CA PRO A 226 -10.97 20.83 3.43
C PRO A 226 -11.39 19.37 3.11
N SER A 227 -11.46 18.53 4.14
CA SER A 227 -12.00 17.16 4.08
C SER A 227 -13.05 16.96 5.17
N LEU A 228 -13.85 18.00 5.44
CA LEU A 228 -14.74 18.11 6.59
C LEU A 228 -15.83 17.05 6.54
N VAL A 229 -16.39 16.75 5.36
CA VAL A 229 -17.51 15.80 5.22
C VAL A 229 -17.06 14.40 5.63
N GLY A 230 -15.88 13.96 5.19
CA GLY A 230 -15.35 12.65 5.56
C GLY A 230 -14.87 12.55 7.01
N GLN A 231 -14.64 13.69 7.68
CA GLN A 231 -14.27 13.78 9.10
C GLN A 231 -15.48 13.82 10.04
N GLN A 232 -16.71 13.97 9.53
CA GLN A 232 -17.93 13.94 10.32
C GLN A 232 -18.10 12.61 11.06
N ILE A 233 -18.69 12.65 12.26
CA ILE A 233 -18.81 11.50 13.16
C ILE A 233 -19.49 10.31 12.46
N ASP A 234 -20.55 10.56 11.70
CA ASP A 234 -21.31 9.51 11.00
C ASP A 234 -20.53 8.87 9.84
N ASN A 235 -19.60 9.62 9.24
CA ASN A 235 -18.80 9.20 8.08
C ASN A 235 -17.46 8.58 8.46
N ARG A 236 -16.94 8.83 9.67
CA ARG A 236 -15.65 8.27 10.13
C ARG A 236 -15.57 6.75 9.99
N LYS A 237 -16.67 6.04 10.31
CA LYS A 237 -16.75 4.58 10.19
C LYS A 237 -16.68 4.08 8.74
N LYS A 238 -17.01 4.92 7.76
CA LYS A 238 -16.92 4.56 6.33
C LYS A 238 -15.49 4.65 5.78
N ASN A 239 -14.57 5.29 6.51
CA ASN A 239 -13.16 5.37 6.13
C ASN A 239 -12.39 4.13 6.60
N ARG A 240 -11.58 3.53 5.72
CA ARG A 240 -10.67 2.45 6.09
C ARG A 240 -9.47 2.95 6.90
N TYR A 241 -9.00 4.16 6.61
CA TYR A 241 -7.87 4.80 7.28
C TYR A 241 -8.26 6.21 7.71
N VAL A 242 -7.94 6.57 8.96
CA VAL A 242 -8.35 7.85 9.57
C VAL A 242 -7.66 9.04 8.90
N ASN A 243 -6.46 8.84 8.36
CA ASN A 243 -5.64 9.86 7.72
C ASN A 243 -5.80 9.90 6.18
N ILE A 244 -6.65 9.07 5.59
CA ILE A 244 -6.90 9.05 4.15
C ILE A 244 -8.38 9.37 3.90
N ILE A 245 -8.65 10.66 3.71
CA ILE A 245 -9.99 11.21 3.53
C ILE A 245 -10.00 12.00 2.21
N PRO A 246 -11.05 11.89 1.37
CA PRO A 246 -11.15 12.69 0.16
C PRO A 246 -11.36 14.18 0.49
N TYR A 247 -10.82 15.07 -0.35
CA TYR A 247 -11.14 16.49 -0.28
C TYR A 247 -12.62 16.72 -0.61
N ASP A 248 -13.26 17.68 0.06
CA ASP A 248 -14.67 17.98 -0.13
C ASP A 248 -14.98 18.48 -1.55
N ALA A 249 -14.01 19.12 -2.20
CA ALA A 249 -14.14 19.67 -3.55
C ALA A 249 -14.22 18.57 -4.64
N THR A 250 -13.49 17.47 -4.45
CA THR A 250 -13.35 16.40 -5.46
C THR A 250 -14.01 15.09 -5.03
N ARG A 251 -14.61 15.01 -3.84
CA ARG A 251 -15.25 13.78 -3.36
C ARG A 251 -16.41 13.38 -4.27
N VAL A 252 -16.59 12.08 -4.43
CA VAL A 252 -17.78 11.53 -5.09
C VAL A 252 -18.99 11.67 -4.14
N LYS A 253 -20.12 12.14 -4.68
CA LYS A 253 -21.36 12.38 -3.92
C LYS A 253 -22.44 11.38 -4.37
N LEU A 254 -22.90 10.56 -3.45
CA LEU A 254 -23.98 9.59 -3.71
C LEU A 254 -25.34 10.24 -3.55
N ASP A 255 -26.34 9.71 -4.27
CA ASP A 255 -27.73 10.13 -4.11
C ASP A 255 -28.19 9.91 -2.65
N ILE A 256 -28.77 10.95 -2.05
CA ILE A 256 -29.26 10.94 -0.67
C ILE A 256 -30.43 9.96 -0.53
N ILE A 257 -30.37 9.08 0.47
CA ILE A 257 -31.42 8.11 0.80
C ILE A 257 -32.26 8.65 1.96
N GLY A 258 -33.58 8.68 1.78
CA GLY A 258 -34.52 9.00 2.87
C GLY A 258 -34.37 10.40 3.48
N GLY A 259 -33.69 11.32 2.78
CA GLY A 259 -33.36 12.66 3.30
C GLY A 259 -32.17 12.71 4.28
N ASP A 260 -31.50 11.59 4.53
CA ASP A 260 -30.31 11.54 5.38
C ASP A 260 -29.06 11.95 4.61
N TYR A 261 -28.60 13.19 4.81
CA TYR A 261 -27.40 13.74 4.16
C TYR A 261 -26.12 12.94 4.43
N ALA A 262 -26.02 12.16 5.51
CA ALA A 262 -24.84 11.31 5.76
C ALA A 262 -24.74 10.13 4.77
N THR A 263 -25.82 9.84 4.04
CA THR A 263 -25.84 8.78 3.02
C THR A 263 -25.21 9.20 1.70
N ASP A 264 -24.85 10.48 1.51
CA ASP A 264 -24.18 10.97 0.31
C ASP A 264 -22.68 10.59 0.27
N TYR A 265 -22.13 10.17 1.40
CA TYR A 265 -20.69 10.03 1.58
C TYR A 265 -20.19 8.62 1.23
N ILE A 266 -19.13 8.60 0.41
CA ILE A 266 -18.22 7.49 0.17
C ILE A 266 -16.78 8.02 0.11
N ASN A 267 -15.81 7.25 0.57
CA ASN A 267 -14.39 7.62 0.50
C ASN A 267 -13.83 7.40 -0.91
N ALA A 268 -14.16 8.33 -1.82
CA ALA A 268 -13.71 8.33 -3.20
C ALA A 268 -13.54 9.77 -3.70
N SER A 269 -12.63 9.98 -4.65
CA SER A 269 -12.41 11.26 -5.32
C SER A 269 -12.47 11.09 -6.82
N PHE A 270 -13.06 12.04 -7.53
CA PHE A 270 -12.86 12.18 -8.96
C PHE A 270 -11.42 12.60 -9.26
N ILE A 271 -10.86 12.04 -10.33
CA ILE A 271 -9.50 12.30 -10.78
C ILE A 271 -9.54 12.54 -12.29
N LYS A 272 -9.00 13.70 -12.71
CA LYS A 272 -8.73 14.03 -14.11
C LYS A 272 -7.73 13.04 -14.69
N GLY A 273 -8.07 12.50 -15.86
CA GLY A 273 -7.20 11.60 -16.60
C GLY A 273 -6.35 12.33 -17.63
N TYR A 274 -5.86 11.60 -18.63
CA TYR A 274 -5.00 12.16 -19.67
C TYR A 274 -5.74 13.19 -20.53
N THR A 275 -7.02 12.95 -20.81
CA THR A 275 -7.87 13.84 -21.59
C THR A 275 -8.20 15.15 -20.88
N GLY A 276 -7.88 15.28 -19.58
CA GLY A 276 -8.15 16.44 -18.73
C GLY A 276 -6.99 17.42 -18.56
N GLU A 277 -5.91 17.31 -19.35
CA GLU A 277 -4.84 18.33 -19.36
C GLU A 277 -5.37 19.68 -19.89
N GLU A 278 -5.20 20.74 -19.11
CA GLU A 278 -5.59 22.10 -19.51
C GLU A 278 -4.55 22.68 -20.48
N GLU A 279 -4.85 22.67 -21.79
CA GLU A 279 -4.06 23.38 -22.81
C GLU A 279 -4.44 24.88 -22.81
N TYR A 280 -3.70 25.68 -22.05
CA TYR A 280 -3.84 27.14 -22.08
C TYR A 280 -3.02 27.78 -23.20
N ILE A 281 -3.63 28.68 -23.99
CA ILE A 281 -2.91 29.67 -24.80
C ILE A 281 -3.04 31.04 -24.11
N ALA A 282 -1.93 31.55 -23.58
CA ALA A 282 -1.84 32.94 -23.15
C ALA A 282 -1.65 33.82 -24.40
N THR A 283 -2.57 34.76 -24.64
CA THR A 283 -2.46 35.77 -25.70
C THR A 283 -2.67 37.17 -25.14
N GLN A 284 -2.13 38.18 -25.81
CA GLN A 284 -2.50 39.59 -25.59
C GLN A 284 -3.99 39.80 -25.90
N GLY A 285 -4.63 40.75 -25.20
CA GLY A 285 -5.97 41.21 -25.58
C GLY A 285 -5.97 41.82 -26.98
N PRO A 286 -6.97 41.54 -27.84
CA PRO A 286 -7.05 42.15 -29.16
C PRO A 286 -7.17 43.68 -29.05
N LYS A 287 -6.41 44.40 -29.88
CA LYS A 287 -6.55 45.86 -30.02
C LYS A 287 -7.77 46.15 -30.90
N GLU A 288 -8.43 47.31 -30.74
CA GLU A 288 -9.60 47.72 -31.55
C GLU A 288 -9.36 47.58 -33.07
N GLU A 289 -8.11 47.78 -33.50
CA GLU A 289 -7.66 47.69 -34.88
C GLU A 289 -7.60 46.25 -35.45
N THR A 290 -7.55 45.24 -34.57
CA THR A 290 -7.37 43.82 -34.93
C THR A 290 -8.66 42.99 -34.89
N CYS A 291 -9.79 43.59 -34.52
CA CYS A 291 -11.07 42.91 -34.33
C CYS A 291 -11.77 42.48 -35.62
N ARG A 292 -11.22 42.75 -36.82
CA ARG A 292 -11.88 42.47 -38.11
C ARG A 292 -11.27 41.33 -38.94
N ASP A 293 -10.23 40.66 -38.45
CA ASP A 293 -9.46 39.68 -39.25
C ASP A 293 -9.76 38.19 -38.97
N HIS A 294 -10.91 37.86 -38.38
CA HIS A 294 -11.32 36.48 -38.19
C HIS A 294 -12.41 36.04 -39.20
N ASP A 295 -12.01 35.74 -40.44
CA ASP A 295 -12.82 34.91 -41.35
C ASP A 295 -12.77 33.45 -40.86
N ALA A 296 -13.87 33.00 -40.25
CA ALA A 296 -14.03 31.69 -39.67
C ALA A 296 -14.43 30.66 -40.74
N ARG A 297 -13.48 30.21 -41.57
CA ARG A 297 -13.65 29.05 -42.47
C ARG A 297 -12.38 28.20 -42.56
N ASP A 298 -12.01 27.53 -41.47
CA ASP A 298 -11.10 26.38 -41.51
C ASP A 298 -11.56 25.29 -40.51
N PRO A 299 -12.03 24.11 -40.98
CA PRO A 299 -12.52 23.03 -40.13
C PRO A 299 -11.41 22.25 -39.39
N ARG A 300 -10.13 22.68 -39.43
CA ARG A 300 -9.02 22.01 -38.71
C ARG A 300 -8.61 22.68 -37.39
N ARG A 301 -9.29 23.72 -36.92
CA ARG A 301 -8.92 24.41 -35.67
C ARG A 301 -9.65 23.83 -34.45
N ARG A 302 -8.88 23.26 -33.51
CA ARG A 302 -9.34 22.86 -32.17
C ARG A 302 -9.79 24.11 -31.39
N HIS A 303 -10.92 24.02 -30.69
CA HIS A 303 -11.39 25.08 -29.79
C HIS A 303 -10.44 25.18 -28.60
N VAL A 304 -9.93 26.38 -28.31
CA VAL A 304 -9.08 26.69 -27.16
C VAL A 304 -9.78 27.75 -26.33
N GLU A 305 -9.91 27.53 -25.03
CA GLU A 305 -10.40 28.55 -24.10
C GLU A 305 -9.36 29.66 -23.92
N ILE A 306 -9.76 30.91 -24.19
CA ILE A 306 -8.89 32.09 -24.09
C ILE A 306 -9.06 32.69 -22.69
N MET A 307 -8.05 32.55 -21.83
CA MET A 307 -8.02 33.24 -20.53
C MET A 307 -7.36 34.62 -20.71
N MET A 308 -8.12 35.71 -20.56
CA MET A 308 -7.59 37.07 -20.57
C MET A 308 -6.95 37.41 -19.22
N LEU A 309 -5.62 37.53 -19.18
CA LEU A 309 -4.90 38.07 -18.03
C LEU A 309 -4.92 39.61 -18.09
N GLY A 310 -5.83 40.23 -17.34
CA GLY A 310 -5.80 41.66 -17.08
C GLY A 310 -4.71 42.00 -16.06
N LEU A 311 -3.70 42.76 -16.47
CA LEU A 311 -2.76 43.42 -15.56
C LEU A 311 -3.51 44.48 -14.74
N PHE A 312 -3.86 44.18 -13.49
CA PHE A 312 -4.27 45.21 -12.54
C PHE A 312 -3.04 45.70 -11.77
N GLN A 313 -2.45 46.80 -12.25
CA GLN A 313 -1.74 47.75 -11.38
C GLN A 313 -2.79 48.59 -10.65
N GLY A 314 -2.65 48.69 -9.33
CA GLY A 314 -3.68 49.21 -8.45
C GLY A 314 -4.04 50.68 -8.67
N TYR A 315 -5.31 50.99 -8.40
CA TYR A 315 -5.75 52.31 -7.95
C TYR A 315 -6.88 52.12 -6.93
N THR A 316 -6.75 52.83 -5.83
CA THR A 316 -7.70 52.96 -4.73
C THR A 316 -8.88 53.83 -5.16
N GLY A 317 -10.10 53.41 -4.87
CA GLY A 317 -11.30 54.22 -5.06
C GLY A 317 -12.57 53.45 -4.72
N GLU A 318 -13.30 53.96 -3.73
CA GLU A 318 -14.65 53.55 -3.33
C GLU A 318 -15.63 53.61 -4.52
N GLU A 319 -16.50 52.61 -4.69
CA GLU A 319 -17.92 52.80 -5.02
C GLU A 319 -18.69 51.47 -5.02
N GLU A 320 -19.89 51.55 -4.46
CA GLU A 320 -20.90 50.54 -4.22
C GLU A 320 -21.81 50.42 -5.46
N TYR A 321 -22.05 49.22 -6.02
CA TYR A 321 -23.14 49.03 -7.00
C TYR A 321 -23.79 47.64 -6.97
N ILE A 322 -24.95 47.62 -6.30
CA ILE A 322 -26.27 47.09 -6.69
C ILE A 322 -26.31 45.94 -7.73
N ALA A 323 -26.89 44.82 -7.28
CA ALA A 323 -27.32 43.67 -8.07
C ALA A 323 -28.44 44.04 -9.07
N THR A 324 -28.29 43.65 -10.34
CA THR A 324 -29.39 43.58 -11.31
C THR A 324 -29.50 42.19 -11.91
N GLN A 325 -30.74 41.70 -11.93
CA GLN A 325 -31.20 40.39 -12.37
C GLN A 325 -30.90 40.13 -13.86
N GLY A 326 -30.37 38.94 -14.17
CA GLY A 326 -30.37 38.34 -15.50
C GLY A 326 -31.61 37.45 -15.72
N PRO A 327 -32.10 37.29 -16.98
CA PRO A 327 -33.44 36.81 -17.27
C PRO A 327 -33.62 35.28 -17.16
N LYS A 328 -34.91 34.92 -17.08
CA LYS A 328 -35.51 33.61 -16.82
C LYS A 328 -35.27 32.55 -17.90
N GLU A 329 -35.35 31.31 -17.43
CA GLU A 329 -35.42 30.02 -18.10
C GLU A 329 -36.20 29.99 -19.42
N GLU A 330 -35.62 29.35 -20.44
CA GLU A 330 -36.35 28.60 -21.46
C GLU A 330 -35.75 27.21 -21.63
N THR A 331 -36.65 26.23 -21.64
CA THR A 331 -36.43 24.79 -21.65
C THR A 331 -36.08 24.26 -23.03
N CYS A 332 -35.02 23.45 -23.14
CA CYS A 332 -34.86 22.48 -24.22
C CYS A 332 -34.56 21.10 -23.61
N ARG A 333 -35.59 20.24 -23.57
CA ARG A 333 -35.40 18.79 -23.59
C ARG A 333 -35.20 18.41 -25.05
N ASP A 334 -34.03 17.90 -25.41
CA ASP A 334 -33.99 16.82 -26.39
C ASP A 334 -32.75 15.93 -26.24
N HIS A 335 -32.94 14.67 -26.61
CA HIS A 335 -31.97 13.60 -26.54
C HIS A 335 -30.83 13.74 -27.57
N ASP A 336 -29.67 13.18 -27.21
CA ASP A 336 -28.61 12.68 -28.10
C ASP A 336 -27.82 13.73 -28.91
N ALA A 337 -26.73 14.21 -28.29
CA ALA A 337 -25.56 14.71 -29.02
C ALA A 337 -24.29 14.15 -28.35
N ARG A 338 -23.98 12.89 -28.66
CA ARG A 338 -22.59 12.41 -28.60
C ARG A 338 -21.76 13.22 -29.61
N PHE A 339 -20.47 13.38 -29.30
CA PHE A 339 -19.38 14.05 -30.04
C PHE A 339 -19.05 15.49 -29.61
N GLY A 340 -18.08 15.61 -28.69
CA GLY A 340 -17.39 16.85 -28.30
C GLY A 340 -16.47 16.65 -27.08
N TYR A 341 -15.20 16.30 -27.31
CA TYR A 341 -14.14 16.07 -26.31
C TYR A 341 -13.81 17.34 -25.51
N THR A 342 -13.96 17.34 -24.18
CA THR A 342 -13.91 18.54 -23.31
C THR A 342 -13.36 18.31 -21.87
N GLY A 343 -12.26 17.57 -21.68
CA GLY A 343 -11.48 17.67 -20.44
C GLY A 343 -12.16 17.28 -19.12
N GLU A 344 -13.02 16.25 -19.12
CA GLU A 344 -13.74 15.79 -17.92
C GLU A 344 -12.98 14.74 -17.07
N GLU A 345 -13.45 14.52 -15.85
CA GLU A 345 -12.99 13.48 -14.92
C GLU A 345 -13.04 12.09 -15.58
N GLU A 346 -11.89 11.42 -15.73
CA GLU A 346 -11.80 10.08 -16.36
C GLU A 346 -11.89 8.95 -15.32
N TYR A 347 -11.46 9.26 -14.09
CA TYR A 347 -11.26 8.28 -13.03
C TYR A 347 -12.02 8.61 -11.75
N ILE A 348 -12.33 7.55 -11.01
CA ILE A 348 -12.70 7.63 -9.59
C ILE A 348 -11.66 6.83 -8.79
N ALA A 349 -10.86 7.52 -7.98
CA ALA A 349 -9.93 6.88 -7.04
C ALA A 349 -10.63 6.66 -5.70
N THR A 350 -10.71 5.40 -5.25
CA THR A 350 -11.45 5.03 -4.03
C THR A 350 -10.69 4.04 -3.16
N GLN A 351 -11.04 3.96 -1.87
CA GLN A 351 -10.53 2.92 -0.98
C GLN A 351 -11.07 1.54 -1.37
N GLY A 352 -10.38 0.47 -0.96
CA GLY A 352 -10.91 -0.89 -1.03
C GLY A 352 -12.17 -1.01 -0.17
N PRO A 353 -13.32 -1.44 -0.73
CA PRO A 353 -14.58 -1.52 0.00
C PRO A 353 -14.43 -2.27 1.32
N LYS A 354 -15.06 -1.76 2.37
CA LYS A 354 -15.28 -2.48 3.63
C LYS A 354 -16.60 -3.24 3.51
N GLU A 355 -16.83 -4.19 4.40
CA GLU A 355 -18.10 -4.94 4.45
C GLU A 355 -19.29 -3.97 4.51
N GLU A 356 -19.25 -3.01 5.43
CA GLU A 356 -20.31 -2.03 5.63
C GLU A 356 -20.41 -0.96 4.53
N THR A 357 -19.43 -0.84 3.63
CA THR A 357 -19.43 0.15 2.53
C THR A 357 -19.61 -0.48 1.15
N CYS A 358 -19.84 -1.79 1.05
CA CYS A 358 -20.05 -2.44 -0.25
C CYS A 358 -21.30 -1.94 -0.97
N ALA A 359 -22.36 -1.62 -0.23
CA ALA A 359 -23.58 -1.04 -0.80
C ALA A 359 -23.34 0.36 -1.38
N ASP A 360 -22.57 1.19 -0.66
CA ASP A 360 -22.18 2.52 -1.11
C ASP A 360 -21.30 2.44 -2.37
N PHE A 361 -20.37 1.48 -2.42
CA PHE A 361 -19.52 1.24 -3.58
C PHE A 361 -20.33 0.87 -4.83
N TRP A 362 -21.26 -0.09 -4.73
CA TRP A 362 -22.10 -0.46 -5.88
C TRP A 362 -23.10 0.63 -6.27
N ARG A 363 -23.57 1.43 -5.30
CA ARG A 363 -24.35 2.64 -5.57
C ARG A 363 -23.55 3.64 -6.39
N MET A 364 -22.29 3.90 -6.02
CA MET A 364 -21.36 4.76 -6.78
C MET A 364 -21.20 4.26 -8.23
N VAL A 365 -20.87 2.97 -8.40
CA VAL A 365 -20.66 2.34 -9.71
C VAL A 365 -21.92 2.46 -10.58
N TYR A 366 -23.10 2.20 -10.01
CA TYR A 366 -24.36 2.25 -10.73
C TYR A 366 -24.78 3.69 -11.09
N GLN A 367 -24.69 4.62 -10.14
CA GLN A 367 -25.07 6.03 -10.28
C GLN A 367 -24.23 6.73 -11.34
N HIS A 368 -22.91 6.57 -11.28
CA HIS A 368 -21.97 7.20 -12.20
C HIS A 368 -21.75 6.41 -13.50
N ASN A 369 -22.51 5.33 -13.72
CA ASN A 369 -22.45 4.54 -14.94
C ASN A 369 -21.01 4.07 -15.27
N VAL A 370 -20.27 3.64 -14.26
CA VAL A 370 -18.88 3.21 -14.37
C VAL A 370 -18.78 2.03 -15.34
N LYS A 371 -17.80 2.09 -16.25
CA LYS A 371 -17.58 1.08 -17.30
C LYS A 371 -16.51 0.07 -16.93
N LEU A 372 -15.52 0.51 -16.16
CA LEU A 372 -14.39 -0.30 -15.74
C LEU A 372 -14.11 -0.11 -14.24
N ILE A 373 -13.86 -1.21 -13.54
CA ILE A 373 -13.34 -1.23 -12.17
C ILE A 373 -11.96 -1.89 -12.22
N VAL A 374 -10.95 -1.23 -11.66
CA VAL A 374 -9.57 -1.68 -11.61
C VAL A 374 -9.14 -1.86 -10.17
N MET A 375 -8.85 -3.10 -9.79
CA MET A 375 -8.44 -3.51 -8.45
C MET A 375 -6.95 -3.89 -8.46
N VAL A 376 -6.13 -3.18 -7.68
CA VAL A 376 -4.66 -3.41 -7.58
C VAL A 376 -4.20 -3.78 -6.16
N THR A 377 -4.94 -4.66 -5.50
CA THR A 377 -4.61 -5.19 -4.16
C THR A 377 -5.21 -6.58 -4.01
N GLN A 378 -4.67 -7.38 -3.09
CA GLN A 378 -5.34 -8.60 -2.64
C GLN A 378 -6.39 -8.29 -1.58
N PHE A 379 -7.28 -9.24 -1.28
CA PHE A 379 -8.25 -9.06 -0.20
C PHE A 379 -7.56 -8.99 1.17
N GLU A 380 -6.51 -9.77 1.34
CA GLU A 380 -5.73 -9.91 2.56
C GLU A 380 -4.24 -9.96 2.20
N GLU A 381 -3.43 -9.19 2.92
CA GLU A 381 -1.98 -9.09 2.74
C GLU A 381 -1.38 -9.08 4.15
N GLN A 382 -0.43 -9.97 4.45
CA GLN A 382 0.16 -10.14 5.80
C GLN A 382 -0.87 -10.33 6.93
N ASN A 383 -1.90 -11.14 6.69
CA ASN A 383 -3.01 -11.35 7.61
C ASN A 383 -3.81 -10.08 7.96
N LYS A 384 -3.69 -9.02 7.15
CA LYS A 384 -4.46 -7.78 7.30
C LYS A 384 -5.41 -7.63 6.12
N MET A 385 -6.69 -7.47 6.42
CA MET A 385 -7.71 -7.22 5.41
C MET A 385 -7.48 -5.86 4.72
N LYS A 386 -7.18 -5.88 3.44
CA LYS A 386 -6.96 -4.70 2.57
C LYS A 386 -8.22 -4.33 1.80
N CYS A 387 -9.04 -5.32 1.43
CA CYS A 387 -10.27 -5.13 0.67
C CYS A 387 -11.28 -6.22 1.03
N HIS A 388 -12.54 -5.85 1.27
CA HIS A 388 -13.61 -6.84 1.40
C HIS A 388 -14.01 -7.35 0.02
N ARG A 389 -14.41 -8.62 -0.11
CA ARG A 389 -14.89 -9.17 -1.37
C ARG A 389 -16.26 -8.60 -1.72
N TYR A 390 -16.28 -7.60 -2.60
CA TYR A 390 -17.49 -6.88 -3.00
C TYR A 390 -18.16 -7.47 -4.27
N PHE A 391 -17.70 -8.59 -4.80
CA PHE A 391 -18.25 -9.24 -6.00
C PHE A 391 -18.39 -10.76 -5.79
N PRO A 392 -19.37 -11.42 -6.44
CA PRO A 392 -19.55 -12.87 -6.30
C PRO A 392 -18.55 -13.67 -7.15
N PRO A 393 -18.36 -14.96 -6.83
CA PRO A 393 -17.72 -15.92 -7.74
C PRO A 393 -18.44 -16.02 -9.11
N LEU A 394 -17.77 -16.64 -10.09
CA LEU A 394 -18.31 -16.86 -11.43
C LEU A 394 -19.68 -17.55 -11.40
N ARG A 395 -20.66 -16.99 -12.12
CA ARG A 395 -22.06 -17.44 -12.25
C ARG A 395 -22.89 -17.39 -10.97
N GLU A 396 -22.34 -16.87 -9.89
CA GLU A 396 -23.06 -16.62 -8.64
C GLU A 396 -23.62 -15.19 -8.58
N ASN A 397 -24.53 -14.96 -7.63
CA ASN A 397 -25.14 -13.66 -7.37
C ASN A 397 -24.76 -13.18 -5.98
N LEU A 398 -24.49 -11.88 -5.85
CA LEU A 398 -24.28 -11.18 -4.60
C LEU A 398 -25.38 -10.12 -4.45
N VAL A 399 -26.18 -10.24 -3.39
CA VAL A 399 -27.24 -9.30 -3.07
C VAL A 399 -26.71 -8.30 -2.05
N ILE A 400 -26.66 -7.01 -2.41
CA ILE A 400 -26.18 -5.93 -1.54
C ILE A 400 -27.11 -4.73 -1.69
N GLY A 401 -27.84 -4.40 -0.61
CA GLY A 401 -28.88 -3.37 -0.66
C GLY A 401 -29.91 -3.68 -1.75
N ASP A 402 -30.20 -2.70 -2.61
CA ASP A 402 -31.12 -2.84 -3.74
C ASP A 402 -30.48 -3.43 -5.01
N PHE A 403 -29.20 -3.85 -4.92
CA PHE A 403 -28.43 -4.34 -6.06
C PHE A 403 -28.29 -5.85 -6.01
N VAL A 404 -28.42 -6.49 -7.17
CA VAL A 404 -27.97 -7.86 -7.40
C VAL A 404 -26.82 -7.82 -8.39
N VAL A 405 -25.62 -8.14 -7.93
CA VAL A 405 -24.42 -8.20 -8.74
C VAL A 405 -24.19 -9.65 -9.15
N ARG A 406 -23.93 -9.91 -10.42
CA ARG A 406 -23.65 -11.25 -10.95
C ARG A 406 -22.36 -11.23 -11.75
N CYS A 407 -21.47 -12.19 -11.48
CA CYS A 407 -20.31 -12.42 -12.34
C CYS A 407 -20.71 -13.31 -13.52
N THR A 408 -20.69 -12.78 -14.74
CA THR A 408 -21.11 -13.52 -15.95
C THR A 408 -19.94 -14.17 -16.66
N THR A 409 -18.77 -13.53 -16.65
CA THR A 409 -17.53 -14.06 -17.23
C THR A 409 -16.37 -13.80 -16.28
N GLU A 410 -15.42 -14.73 -16.25
CA GLU A 410 -14.15 -14.61 -15.54
C GLU A 410 -13.08 -15.28 -16.39
N LEU A 411 -12.04 -14.53 -16.73
CA LEU A 411 -10.87 -14.96 -17.49
C LEU A 411 -9.64 -14.69 -16.64
N SER A 412 -8.95 -15.76 -16.25
CA SER A 412 -7.73 -15.67 -15.46
C SER A 412 -6.51 -15.65 -16.36
N PHE A 413 -5.72 -14.59 -16.30
CA PHE A 413 -4.41 -14.48 -16.92
C PHE A 413 -3.34 -14.56 -15.82
N PRO A 414 -2.07 -14.84 -16.14
CA PRO A 414 -1.01 -14.95 -15.13
C PRO A 414 -0.92 -13.75 -14.18
N MET A 415 -0.99 -12.54 -14.73
CA MET A 415 -0.77 -11.31 -13.96
C MET A 415 -2.05 -10.58 -13.52
N TYR A 416 -3.20 -10.89 -14.14
CA TYR A 416 -4.48 -10.27 -13.82
C TYR A 416 -5.68 -11.17 -14.10
N THR A 417 -6.82 -10.87 -13.49
CA THR A 417 -8.11 -11.49 -13.82
C THR A 417 -9.02 -10.46 -14.46
N ASP A 418 -9.66 -10.82 -15.57
CA ASP A 418 -10.69 -10.03 -16.24
C ASP A 418 -12.07 -10.64 -15.97
N ARG A 419 -12.99 -9.83 -15.43
CA ARG A 419 -14.37 -10.22 -15.17
C ARG A 419 -15.34 -9.29 -15.87
N THR A 420 -16.51 -9.84 -16.20
CA THR A 420 -17.69 -9.04 -16.55
C THR A 420 -18.71 -9.20 -15.46
N LEU A 421 -19.06 -8.09 -14.82
CA LEU A 421 -20.03 -8.04 -13.74
C LEU A 421 -21.29 -7.35 -14.26
N VAL A 422 -22.46 -7.92 -13.95
CA VAL A 422 -23.75 -7.35 -14.32
C VAL A 422 -24.50 -6.97 -13.04
N ILE A 423 -24.84 -5.69 -12.95
CA ILE A 423 -25.54 -5.08 -11.82
C ILE A 423 -27.02 -4.97 -12.21
N HIS A 424 -27.90 -5.58 -11.42
CA HIS A 424 -29.34 -5.44 -11.56
C HIS A 424 -29.91 -4.57 -10.44
N LYS A 425 -30.72 -3.57 -10.79
CA LYS A 425 -31.52 -2.77 -9.84
C LYS A 425 -32.85 -2.40 -10.51
N ASN A 426 -33.98 -2.68 -9.83
CA ASN A 426 -35.33 -2.35 -10.29
C ASN A 426 -35.62 -2.75 -11.76
N GLY A 427 -35.20 -3.97 -12.15
CA GLY A 427 -35.38 -4.50 -13.51
C GLY A 427 -34.41 -3.95 -14.57
N ARG A 428 -33.61 -2.92 -14.26
CA ARG A 428 -32.56 -2.39 -15.14
C ARG A 428 -31.24 -3.12 -14.90
N LYS A 429 -30.54 -3.42 -15.99
CA LYS A 429 -29.24 -4.10 -15.97
C LYS A 429 -28.16 -3.15 -16.50
N LYS A 430 -27.01 -3.10 -15.82
CA LYS A 430 -25.80 -2.44 -16.30
C LYS A 430 -24.64 -3.43 -16.25
N SER A 431 -23.82 -3.45 -17.30
CA SER A 431 -22.60 -4.27 -17.35
C SER A 431 -21.40 -3.39 -17.02
N VAL A 432 -20.43 -3.94 -16.27
CA VAL A 432 -19.17 -3.29 -15.92
C VAL A 432 -18.04 -4.30 -16.03
N LYS A 433 -16.91 -3.89 -16.61
CA LYS A 433 -15.68 -4.69 -16.65
C LYS A 433 -14.96 -4.57 -15.31
N HIS A 434 -14.33 -5.64 -14.86
CA HIS A 434 -13.54 -5.66 -13.63
C HIS A 434 -12.19 -6.30 -13.91
N LEU A 435 -11.12 -5.52 -13.76
CA LEU A 435 -9.74 -5.96 -13.92
C LEU A 435 -9.10 -6.03 -12.54
N HIS A 436 -8.52 -7.17 -12.18
CA HIS A 436 -7.85 -7.38 -10.91
C HIS A 436 -6.40 -7.78 -11.14
N PHE A 437 -5.47 -6.86 -10.88
CA PHE A 437 -4.03 -7.11 -10.94
C PHE A 437 -3.57 -7.96 -9.75
N GLN A 438 -2.88 -9.06 -10.02
CA GLN A 438 -2.52 -10.07 -9.00
C GLN A 438 -1.10 -9.90 -8.45
N GLU A 439 -0.18 -9.35 -9.24
CA GLU A 439 1.27 -9.38 -8.96
C GLU A 439 1.81 -8.20 -8.14
N TRP A 440 0.96 -7.36 -7.53
CA TRP A 440 1.47 -6.29 -6.68
C TRP A 440 1.85 -6.84 -5.30
N PRO A 441 3.15 -6.78 -4.90
CA PRO A 441 3.60 -7.37 -3.64
C PRO A 441 3.10 -6.60 -2.41
N ASP A 442 3.07 -7.30 -1.27
CA ASP A 442 2.71 -6.73 0.04
C ASP A 442 3.65 -5.60 0.47
N PHE A 443 4.91 -5.64 0.03
CA PHE A 443 5.92 -4.61 0.23
C PHE A 443 6.57 -4.23 -1.11
N GLY A 444 6.74 -2.92 -1.33
CA GLY A 444 7.41 -2.33 -2.47
C GLY A 444 6.54 -2.19 -3.72
N CYS A 445 7.14 -2.51 -4.86
CA CYS A 445 6.53 -2.44 -6.17
C CYS A 445 6.84 -3.74 -6.91
N PRO A 446 6.06 -4.12 -7.94
CA PRO A 446 6.36 -5.30 -8.73
C PRO A 446 7.80 -5.22 -9.27
N GLU A 447 8.58 -6.30 -9.12
CA GLU A 447 9.97 -6.33 -9.61
C GLU A 447 10.01 -6.24 -11.14
N ASN A 448 9.01 -6.82 -11.79
CA ASN A 448 8.84 -6.79 -13.23
C ASN A 448 7.94 -5.61 -13.65
N THR A 449 8.52 -4.65 -14.35
CA THR A 449 7.87 -3.50 -14.99
C THR A 449 7.00 -3.91 -16.17
N HIS A 450 7.34 -4.99 -16.89
CA HIS A 450 6.62 -5.45 -18.07
C HIS A 450 5.19 -5.88 -17.75
N SER A 451 4.96 -6.64 -16.67
CA SER A 451 3.62 -7.03 -16.22
C SER A 451 2.72 -5.80 -15.99
N MET A 452 3.26 -4.74 -15.39
CA MET A 452 2.54 -3.50 -15.16
C MET A 452 2.24 -2.75 -16.46
N LEU A 453 3.21 -2.66 -17.39
CA LEU A 453 3.00 -2.01 -18.68
C LEU A 453 1.96 -2.75 -19.54
N GLN A 454 1.99 -4.08 -19.53
CA GLN A 454 0.98 -4.89 -20.18
C GLN A 454 -0.41 -4.67 -19.56
N PHE A 455 -0.48 -4.66 -18.22
CA PHE A 455 -1.73 -4.37 -17.51
C PHE A 455 -2.27 -2.96 -17.82
N CYS A 456 -1.42 -1.93 -17.85
CA CYS A 456 -1.80 -0.57 -18.28
C CYS A 456 -2.34 -0.56 -19.71
N SER A 457 -1.73 -1.31 -20.62
CA SER A 457 -2.18 -1.42 -22.01
C SER A 457 -3.57 -2.06 -22.10
N THR A 458 -3.80 -3.14 -21.36
CA THR A 458 -5.12 -3.78 -21.26
C THR A 458 -6.17 -2.84 -20.65
N MET A 459 -5.83 -2.15 -19.56
CA MET A 459 -6.72 -1.16 -18.94
C MET A 459 -7.11 -0.06 -19.93
N ARG A 460 -6.13 0.50 -20.64
CA ARG A 460 -6.34 1.56 -21.63
C ARG A 460 -7.20 1.09 -22.81
N GLN A 461 -7.00 -0.14 -23.28
CA GLN A 461 -7.85 -0.73 -24.31
C GLN A 461 -9.33 -0.80 -23.87
N HIS A 462 -9.62 -1.26 -22.64
CA HIS A 462 -10.99 -1.28 -22.12
C HIS A 462 -11.60 0.13 -22.01
N ILE A 463 -10.80 1.13 -21.64
CA ILE A 463 -11.23 2.54 -21.57
C ILE A 463 -11.58 3.08 -22.97
N GLU A 464 -10.78 2.74 -23.98
CA GLU A 464 -10.99 3.13 -25.37
C GLU A 464 -12.19 2.40 -26.00
N ASP A 465 -12.42 1.13 -25.65
CA ASP A 465 -13.51 0.29 -26.18
C ASP A 465 -14.90 0.70 -25.66
N ASP A 466 -15.02 1.13 -24.40
CA ASP A 466 -16.28 1.60 -23.79
C ASP A 466 -16.06 2.85 -22.94
N ALA A 467 -16.02 4.00 -23.63
CA ALA A 467 -15.79 5.30 -23.02
C ALA A 467 -16.74 5.57 -21.82
N GLY A 468 -16.15 5.84 -20.67
CA GLY A 468 -16.85 6.21 -19.44
C GLY A 468 -15.92 6.18 -18.23
N LEU A 469 -16.49 6.43 -17.05
CA LEU A 469 -15.71 6.52 -15.81
C LEU A 469 -15.07 5.18 -15.44
N THR A 470 -13.79 5.25 -15.07
CA THR A 470 -13.02 4.12 -14.56
C THR A 470 -12.78 4.26 -13.06
N VAL A 471 -13.27 3.31 -12.28
CA VAL A 471 -12.96 3.22 -10.85
C VAL A 471 -11.62 2.53 -10.67
N VAL A 472 -10.69 3.13 -9.93
CA VAL A 472 -9.41 2.51 -9.58
C VAL A 472 -9.27 2.47 -8.06
N HIS A 473 -8.96 1.30 -7.51
CA HIS A 473 -8.77 1.17 -6.07
C HIS A 473 -7.69 0.15 -5.68
N CYS A 474 -7.13 0.36 -4.50
CA CYS A 474 -6.28 -0.60 -3.79
C CYS A 474 -6.86 -0.83 -2.39
N SER A 475 -6.03 -0.74 -1.34
CA SER A 475 -6.51 -0.68 0.04
C SER A 475 -6.96 0.74 0.43
N ALA A 476 -6.03 1.71 0.44
CA ALA A 476 -6.32 3.10 0.81
C ALA A 476 -6.84 3.96 -0.38
N GLY A 477 -6.60 3.51 -1.61
CA GLY A 477 -6.95 4.26 -2.81
C GLY A 477 -6.04 5.45 -3.09
N VAL A 478 -4.75 5.38 -2.72
CA VAL A 478 -3.78 6.49 -2.90
C VAL A 478 -2.44 6.04 -3.47
N GLY A 479 -1.79 5.03 -2.89
CA GLY A 479 -0.46 4.56 -3.30
C GLY A 479 -0.48 3.87 -4.66
N ARG A 480 -0.73 2.55 -4.68
CA ARG A 480 -0.83 1.73 -5.90
C ARG A 480 -1.81 2.31 -6.93
N THR A 481 -2.95 2.84 -6.45
CA THR A 481 -3.96 3.55 -7.25
C THR A 481 -3.37 4.77 -7.95
N GLY A 482 -2.67 5.65 -7.22
CA GLY A 482 -2.05 6.83 -7.82
C GLY A 482 -0.91 6.49 -8.76
N THR A 483 -0.12 5.45 -8.45
CA THR A 483 0.94 4.97 -9.34
C THR A 483 0.37 4.48 -10.67
N LEU A 484 -0.71 3.69 -10.64
CA LEU A 484 -1.34 3.18 -11.86
C LEU A 484 -1.92 4.32 -12.71
N ILE A 485 -2.66 5.26 -12.09
CA ILE A 485 -3.24 6.41 -12.80
C ILE A 485 -2.13 7.29 -13.39
N ALA A 486 -1.07 7.58 -12.62
CA ALA A 486 0.07 8.37 -13.10
C ALA A 486 0.77 7.68 -14.29
N LEU A 487 1.01 6.37 -14.18
CA LEU A 487 1.61 5.57 -15.26
C LEU A 487 0.78 5.67 -16.53
N ASP A 488 -0.52 5.42 -16.43
CA ASP A 488 -1.40 5.47 -17.57
C ASP A 488 -1.40 6.85 -18.27
N ILE A 489 -1.48 7.96 -17.50
CA ILE A 489 -1.40 9.32 -18.05
C ILE A 489 -0.06 9.53 -18.77
N LEU A 490 1.06 9.20 -18.11
CA LEU A 490 2.39 9.43 -18.65
C LEU A 490 2.70 8.54 -19.86
N LEU A 491 2.14 7.34 -19.92
CA LEU A 491 2.25 6.46 -21.08
C LEU A 491 1.50 7.00 -22.30
N GLN A 492 0.38 7.71 -22.11
CA GLN A 492 -0.29 8.43 -23.19
C GLN A 492 0.57 9.61 -23.70
N HIS A 493 1.30 10.30 -22.81
CA HIS A 493 2.26 11.34 -23.22
C HIS A 493 3.37 10.76 -24.10
N ILE A 494 3.88 9.58 -23.76
CA ILE A 494 4.87 8.86 -24.58
C ILE A 494 4.28 8.56 -25.96
N LYS A 495 3.07 7.98 -26.03
CA LYS A 495 2.39 7.65 -27.30
C LYS A 495 2.19 8.87 -28.20
N GLU A 496 1.89 10.03 -27.62
CA GLU A 496 1.71 11.28 -28.36
C GLU A 496 2.99 12.10 -28.56
N ASN A 497 4.16 11.55 -28.18
CA ASN A 497 5.46 12.22 -28.30
C ASN A 497 5.50 13.59 -27.57
N LYS A 498 4.79 13.69 -26.45
CA LYS A 498 4.79 14.86 -25.54
C LYS A 498 6.01 14.81 -24.60
N LYS A 499 6.23 15.92 -23.89
CA LYS A 499 7.19 15.96 -22.78
C LYS A 499 6.63 15.18 -21.59
N ILE A 500 7.51 14.53 -20.84
CA ILE A 500 7.15 13.72 -19.68
C ILE A 500 7.44 14.52 -18.42
N ASP A 501 6.41 14.71 -17.58
CA ASP A 501 6.51 15.47 -16.32
C ASP A 501 5.93 14.66 -15.17
N ILE A 502 6.71 13.71 -14.65
CA ILE A 502 6.29 12.84 -13.55
C ILE A 502 5.94 13.66 -12.31
N PHE A 503 6.76 14.66 -11.98
CA PHE A 503 6.55 15.51 -10.81
C PHE A 503 5.22 16.23 -10.87
N ASN A 504 4.94 16.94 -11.96
CA ASN A 504 3.69 17.68 -12.11
C ASN A 504 2.51 16.73 -12.19
N THR A 505 2.60 15.60 -12.91
CA THR A 505 1.52 14.60 -12.94
C THR A 505 1.15 14.15 -11.54
N VAL A 506 2.12 13.76 -10.70
CA VAL A 506 1.83 13.33 -9.32
C VAL A 506 1.35 14.52 -8.46
N TYR A 507 1.89 15.72 -8.66
CA TYR A 507 1.44 16.93 -7.98
C TYR A 507 -0.04 17.25 -8.28
N GLN A 508 -0.47 17.13 -9.54
CA GLN A 508 -1.87 17.30 -9.95
C GLN A 508 -2.78 16.21 -9.37
N LEU A 509 -2.32 14.97 -9.27
CA LEU A 509 -3.07 13.91 -8.58
C LEU A 509 -3.24 14.23 -7.09
N ARG A 510 -2.20 14.76 -6.42
CA ARG A 510 -2.25 15.15 -5.00
C ARG A 510 -3.13 16.36 -4.70
N GLN A 511 -3.37 17.22 -5.70
CA GLN A 511 -4.37 18.29 -5.60
C GLN A 511 -5.81 17.77 -5.60
N GLN A 512 -6.05 16.59 -6.19
CA GLN A 512 -7.39 16.02 -6.30
C GLN A 512 -7.68 14.96 -5.24
N ARG A 513 -6.66 14.24 -4.76
CA ARG A 513 -6.79 13.30 -3.64
C ARG A 513 -5.49 13.26 -2.84
N THR A 514 -5.61 13.27 -1.51
CA THR A 514 -4.45 13.28 -0.62
C THR A 514 -3.52 12.09 -0.86
N ASN A 515 -2.21 12.30 -0.71
CA ASN A 515 -1.17 11.26 -0.71
C ASN A 515 -1.10 10.33 -1.93
N MET A 516 -1.65 10.73 -3.09
CA MET A 516 -1.50 9.99 -4.35
C MET A 516 -0.01 9.73 -4.64
N VAL A 517 0.32 8.49 -5.00
CA VAL A 517 1.69 7.93 -5.07
C VAL A 517 2.39 8.02 -3.70
N GLN A 518 2.23 6.98 -2.91
CA GLN A 518 2.65 6.95 -1.50
C GLN A 518 3.99 6.23 -1.33
N THR A 519 4.68 6.57 -0.25
CA THR A 519 5.77 5.76 0.29
C THR A 519 5.16 4.57 1.03
N GLU A 520 5.62 3.36 0.75
CA GLU A 520 5.32 2.24 1.63
C GLU A 520 6.18 2.39 2.87
N THR A 521 5.61 3.02 3.89
CA THR A 521 6.08 2.88 5.25
C THR A 521 5.27 1.76 5.86
N ASP A 522 5.97 0.76 6.40
CA ASP A 522 5.38 -0.37 7.10
C ASP A 522 4.22 0.09 7.96
N SER A 523 3.12 -0.65 7.87
CA SER A 523 1.85 -0.39 8.55
C SER A 523 1.99 -0.40 10.08
N SER A 524 2.56 0.64 10.70
CA SER A 524 2.45 0.92 12.15
C SER A 524 3.18 2.16 12.71
N THR A 525 3.95 2.96 11.95
CA THR A 525 4.72 4.06 12.57
C THR A 525 4.24 5.44 12.12
N CYS A 526 3.33 5.96 12.93
CA CYS A 526 3.10 7.37 13.19
C CYS A 526 4.37 8.24 13.05
N LEU A 527 4.60 8.83 11.87
CA LEU A 527 5.62 9.87 11.66
C LEU A 527 5.05 11.09 10.92
N ILE A 528 3.79 11.42 11.22
CA ILE A 528 3.24 12.76 10.93
C ILE A 528 2.84 13.50 12.22
N ASP A 529 2.81 12.81 13.38
CA ASP A 529 2.34 13.40 14.64
C ASP A 529 3.44 14.03 15.52
N CYS A 530 4.71 14.04 15.07
CA CYS A 530 5.80 14.72 15.79
C CYS A 530 6.04 16.18 15.37
N ARG A 531 5.24 16.76 14.47
CA ARG A 531 5.40 18.19 14.08
C ARG A 531 4.64 19.18 14.95
N GLN A 532 3.69 18.74 15.79
CA GLN A 532 2.94 19.64 16.68
C GLN A 532 3.49 19.74 18.12
N SER A 533 4.54 18.99 18.48
CA SER A 533 5.14 19.05 19.84
C SER A 533 6.55 19.66 19.90
N ILE A 534 7.12 20.13 18.78
CA ILE A 534 8.45 20.77 18.75
C ILE A 534 8.27 22.29 18.61
N THR A 535 7.74 22.93 19.66
CA THR A 535 7.83 24.40 19.83
C THR A 535 8.29 24.80 21.23
N GLN A 536 8.73 23.84 22.05
CA GLN A 536 9.39 24.08 23.32
C GLN A 536 10.63 23.20 23.37
N ILE A 537 11.78 23.77 23.76
CA ILE A 537 13.12 23.19 23.82
C ILE A 537 13.96 23.42 22.54
N HIS A 538 14.38 24.67 22.39
CA HIS A 538 15.66 25.02 21.77
C HIS A 538 16.78 24.76 22.80
N LEU A 539 17.96 24.34 22.32
CA LEU A 539 19.22 24.09 23.04
C LEU A 539 19.46 22.62 23.46
N LEU A 540 20.01 21.83 22.53
CA LEU A 540 21.34 21.23 22.64
C LEU A 540 21.71 20.62 21.29
N VAL A 541 22.82 21.11 20.73
CA VAL A 541 23.40 20.68 19.45
C VAL A 541 23.83 19.22 19.58
N LEU A 542 23.20 18.31 18.84
CA LEU A 542 23.71 16.97 18.56
C LEU A 542 24.14 16.87 17.09
N PRO A 543 25.19 16.10 16.77
CA PRO A 543 25.78 16.08 15.43
C PRO A 543 24.83 15.44 14.41
N GLN A 544 24.71 16.07 13.25
CA GLN A 544 24.04 15.51 12.09
C GLN A 544 24.90 14.43 11.44
N ASP A 545 24.90 13.23 12.01
CA ASP A 545 25.28 12.03 11.26
C ASP A 545 24.01 11.42 10.65
N ASN A 546 23.81 11.79 9.38
CA ASN A 546 22.83 11.28 8.43
C ASN A 546 22.79 9.75 8.43
N MET A 547 21.90 9.17 9.25
CA MET A 547 21.46 7.80 9.04
C MET A 547 20.58 7.72 7.79
N ASN A 548 20.90 6.70 7.00
CA ASN A 548 20.37 6.30 5.71
C ASN A 548 18.87 5.89 5.73
N TYR A 549 18.02 6.70 6.35
CA TYR A 549 16.57 6.47 6.47
C TYR A 549 15.83 6.82 5.17
N ASN A 550 16.35 7.76 4.36
CA ASN A 550 15.68 8.25 3.14
C ASN A 550 15.63 7.26 1.96
N GLN A 551 16.39 6.16 1.98
CA GLN A 551 16.53 5.29 0.81
C GLN A 551 15.27 4.47 0.48
N TYR A 552 14.36 4.28 1.44
CA TYR A 552 13.12 3.50 1.27
C TYR A 552 11.88 4.36 0.97
N PHE A 553 11.97 5.69 1.06
CA PHE A 553 10.80 6.55 1.08
C PHE A 553 10.13 6.76 -0.28
N GLN A 554 10.50 6.09 -1.37
CA GLN A 554 10.08 6.53 -2.72
C GLN A 554 9.86 5.41 -3.73
N LEU A 555 9.66 4.19 -3.26
CA LEU A 555 9.61 3.01 -4.14
C LEU A 555 8.59 3.17 -5.27
N GLN A 556 7.38 3.64 -4.98
CA GLN A 556 6.34 3.87 -5.99
C GLN A 556 6.67 5.02 -6.95
N TYR A 557 7.26 6.11 -6.46
CA TYR A 557 7.66 7.24 -7.31
C TYR A 557 8.80 6.83 -8.26
N LYS A 558 9.82 6.14 -7.72
CA LYS A 558 10.92 5.54 -8.49
C LYS A 558 10.40 4.53 -9.53
N TYR A 559 9.41 3.72 -9.15
CA TYR A 559 8.85 2.70 -10.02
C TYR A 559 8.21 3.30 -11.28
N ILE A 560 7.59 4.48 -11.18
CA ILE A 560 7.08 5.22 -12.35
C ILE A 560 8.20 5.47 -13.37
N TYR A 561 9.36 5.98 -12.92
CA TYR A 561 10.52 6.19 -13.81
C TYR A 561 11.00 4.89 -14.46
N GLN A 562 11.04 3.79 -13.70
CA GLN A 562 11.49 2.49 -14.21
C GLN A 562 10.54 1.97 -15.30
N CYS A 563 9.23 2.01 -15.07
CA CYS A 563 8.22 1.63 -16.07
C CYS A 563 8.32 2.48 -17.34
N LEU A 564 8.47 3.81 -17.21
CA LEU A 564 8.55 4.70 -18.37
C LEU A 564 9.84 4.49 -19.18
N LEU A 565 10.96 4.19 -18.50
CA LEU A 565 12.21 3.86 -19.17
C LEU A 565 12.09 2.56 -19.98
N GLU A 566 11.40 1.56 -19.43
CA GLU A 566 11.13 0.30 -20.12
C GLU A 566 10.17 0.48 -21.30
N ALA A 567 9.10 1.25 -21.12
CA ALA A 567 8.14 1.56 -22.18
C ALA A 567 8.80 2.26 -23.39
N LEU A 568 9.90 2.99 -23.18
CA LEU A 568 10.67 3.62 -24.26
C LEU A 568 11.61 2.66 -24.99
N GLN A 569 11.95 1.53 -24.38
CA GLN A 569 12.77 0.49 -24.99
C GLN A 569 11.90 -0.51 -25.77
N ASP A 570 10.61 -0.60 -25.44
CA ASP A 570 9.65 -1.46 -26.12
C ASP A 570 9.05 -0.77 -27.37
N ALA A 571 9.52 -1.19 -28.55
CA ALA A 571 9.02 -0.69 -29.84
C ALA A 571 7.53 -1.01 -30.07
N ALA A 572 6.98 -2.06 -29.45
CA ALA A 572 5.56 -2.39 -29.53
C ALA A 572 4.69 -1.34 -28.82
N PHE A 573 5.24 -0.66 -27.81
CA PHE A 573 4.55 0.39 -27.07
C PHE A 573 4.52 1.72 -27.83
N ILE A 574 5.63 2.08 -28.48
CA ILE A 574 5.79 3.36 -29.22
C ILE A 574 5.09 3.31 -30.59
N HIS A 575 5.02 2.15 -31.24
CA HIS A 575 4.48 1.98 -32.59
C HIS A 575 3.56 0.75 -32.69
N PRO A 576 2.35 0.79 -32.09
CA PRO A 576 1.44 -0.35 -32.13
C PRO A 576 1.01 -0.76 -33.55
N GLY A 577 1.10 0.16 -34.53
CA GLY A 577 0.70 -0.06 -35.92
C GLY A 577 1.80 -0.49 -36.91
N LYS A 578 3.06 -0.71 -36.48
CA LYS A 578 4.16 -1.11 -37.38
C LYS A 578 4.61 -2.57 -37.27
N LEU A 579 4.09 -3.33 -36.32
CA LEU A 579 4.28 -4.78 -36.29
C LEU A 579 3.20 -5.45 -37.14
N SER A 580 3.62 -6.08 -38.24
CA SER A 580 2.79 -7.01 -39.03
C SER A 580 2.64 -8.32 -38.28
N SER A 581 1.96 -8.29 -37.14
CA SER A 581 1.26 -9.38 -36.45
C SER A 581 0.70 -8.81 -35.16
N PRO A 582 -0.58 -9.06 -34.79
CA PRO A 582 -1.04 -8.72 -33.46
C PRO A 582 -0.18 -9.50 -32.48
N ALA A 583 0.44 -8.81 -31.51
CA ALA A 583 1.02 -9.48 -30.35
C ALA A 583 -0.05 -10.44 -29.82
N GLN A 584 0.25 -11.74 -29.75
CA GLN A 584 -0.68 -12.73 -29.23
C GLN A 584 -1.18 -12.22 -27.88
N SER A 585 -2.47 -11.91 -27.79
CA SER A 585 -3.13 -11.68 -26.51
C SER A 585 -2.78 -12.86 -25.61
N PRO A 586 -2.33 -12.63 -24.35
CA PRO A 586 -2.04 -13.74 -23.46
C PRO A 586 -3.25 -14.68 -23.43
N GLU A 587 -3.05 -15.99 -23.58
CA GLU A 587 -4.18 -16.91 -23.50
C GLU A 587 -4.62 -17.06 -22.05
N PRO A 588 -5.94 -17.13 -21.79
CA PRO A 588 -6.45 -17.37 -20.45
C PRO A 588 -6.02 -18.75 -19.96
N ILE A 589 -5.72 -18.85 -18.66
CA ILE A 589 -5.43 -20.12 -17.99
C ILE A 589 -6.77 -20.84 -17.79
N TYR A 590 -6.99 -21.91 -18.55
CA TYR A 590 -8.13 -22.80 -18.33
C TYR A 590 -7.80 -23.77 -17.20
N GLU A 591 -8.27 -23.49 -15.98
CA GLU A 591 -8.24 -24.51 -14.91
C GLU A 591 -9.27 -25.60 -15.22
N ASN A 592 -8.78 -26.83 -15.43
CA ASN A 592 -9.59 -28.03 -15.43
C ASN A 592 -10.23 -28.21 -14.05
N MET A 593 -11.50 -27.78 -13.90
CA MET A 593 -12.26 -27.92 -12.67
C MET A 593 -12.67 -29.37 -12.40
N LEU A 594 -11.80 -30.11 -11.70
CA LEU A 594 -12.17 -31.12 -10.71
C LEU A 594 -11.19 -31.00 -9.54
N GLY A 595 -11.43 -30.04 -8.64
CA GLY A 595 -10.60 -29.80 -7.46
C GLY A 595 -11.40 -29.12 -6.37
N HIS A 596 -11.58 -29.83 -5.26
CA HIS A 596 -12.45 -29.51 -4.13
C HIS A 596 -12.09 -28.21 -3.41
N SER A 597 -13.12 -27.46 -3.01
CA SER A 597 -13.09 -26.39 -2.01
C SER A 597 -12.52 -26.91 -0.67
N PRO A 598 -11.59 -26.20 -0.02
CA PRO A 598 -11.13 -26.54 1.32
C PRO A 598 -12.03 -25.89 2.39
N TYR A 599 -13.31 -26.23 2.41
CA TYR A 599 -14.22 -25.88 3.51
C TYR A 599 -15.29 -26.98 3.68
N GLU A 600 -14.89 -28.16 4.13
CA GLU A 600 -15.82 -29.13 4.75
C GLU A 600 -15.01 -30.20 5.50
N LYS A 601 -14.85 -30.03 6.82
CA LYS A 601 -14.54 -31.12 7.74
C LYS A 601 -15.57 -31.10 8.86
N LEU A 602 -16.60 -31.92 8.71
CA LEU A 602 -17.34 -32.51 9.83
C LEU A 602 -18.16 -33.72 9.32
N VAL A 603 -17.94 -34.85 10.00
CA VAL A 603 -18.79 -36.06 10.10
C VAL A 603 -18.56 -37.23 9.10
N LYS A 604 -17.88 -38.26 9.66
CA LYS A 604 -18.08 -39.73 9.59
C LYS A 604 -18.30 -40.44 8.24
N GLY A 605 -17.55 -41.54 8.05
CA GLY A 605 -18.01 -42.67 7.25
C GLY A 605 -16.89 -43.56 6.72
N ASP A 606 -16.64 -44.66 7.41
CA ASP A 606 -15.80 -45.79 7.01
C ASP A 606 -16.27 -46.41 5.69
N THR A 607 -15.36 -46.72 4.75
CA THR A 607 -15.27 -48.01 4.04
C THR A 607 -14.22 -48.02 2.92
N ARG A 608 -13.57 -49.19 2.82
CA ARG A 608 -12.46 -49.57 1.93
C ARG A 608 -12.84 -49.57 0.45
N GLY A 609 -11.87 -49.25 -0.41
CA GLY A 609 -11.92 -49.58 -1.84
C GLY A 609 -10.63 -49.24 -2.60
N LYS A 610 -9.81 -50.26 -2.85
CA LYS A 610 -8.67 -50.23 -3.80
C LYS A 610 -9.21 -50.12 -5.24
N TYR A 611 -8.68 -49.22 -6.07
CA TYR A 611 -8.63 -49.42 -7.53
C TYR A 611 -7.36 -48.86 -8.17
N SER A 612 -6.89 -49.65 -9.13
CA SER A 612 -5.68 -49.57 -9.93
C SER A 612 -5.80 -48.60 -11.11
N PHE A 613 -4.68 -47.97 -11.48
CA PHE A 613 -4.51 -47.26 -12.74
C PHE A 613 -4.60 -48.22 -13.93
N ASN A 614 -5.34 -47.82 -14.97
CA ASN A 614 -5.11 -48.30 -16.32
C ASN A 614 -5.23 -47.12 -17.29
N THR A 615 -4.15 -46.91 -18.03
CA THR A 615 -3.93 -45.88 -19.05
C THR A 615 -4.43 -46.39 -20.41
N ASN A 616 -5.11 -45.50 -21.16
CA ASN A 616 -5.34 -45.44 -22.62
C ASN A 616 -6.74 -44.87 -22.83
N SER A 617 -7.04 -43.88 -23.67
CA SER A 617 -6.32 -43.22 -24.76
C SER A 617 -7.25 -42.15 -25.35
N SER A 618 -6.67 -41.22 -26.12
CA SER A 618 -7.27 -40.60 -27.31
C SER A 618 -8.25 -39.43 -27.16
N ILE A 619 -7.74 -38.23 -27.51
CA ILE A 619 -8.22 -37.37 -28.61
C ILE A 619 -9.74 -37.10 -28.67
N LEU A 620 -10.15 -35.92 -28.18
CA LEU A 620 -10.71 -34.81 -28.97
C LEU A 620 -10.87 -33.56 -28.10
#